data_AF-A0A661WNX7-F1
#
_entry.id   AF-A0A661WNX7-F1
#
_cell.length_a   1.000
_cell.length_b   1.000
_cell.length_c   1.000
_cell.angle_alpha   90.00
_cell.angle_beta   90.00
_cell.angle_gamma   90.00
#
_symmetry.space_group_name_H-M   'P 1'
#
loop_
_entity.id
_entity.type
_entity.pdbx_description
1 polymer ?
#
loop_
_entity_poly.entity_id
_entity_poly.type
_entity_poly.pdbx_seq_one_letter_code
_entity_poly.pdbx_strand_id
1 'polypeptide(L)'
;MQIALLVFIVVFALAIGFFLGLFLLSMNSPLLNKLFQKDETTPEENLSVPGVAAQIKKPSPNSRLVMQVWKEEGKPPVYDLNGSYVEKENLPRDILNIITVQEKAHTKPEPLTIVQPPIENDLIPPEIDVEEEGEPEVKMLSVIDEVNEILQKKLHGSPLAGKGIHLMENHNKEIRFWVGLNSYNDAEEIPDAEVRQIIDASVREWEESRE
;
A
#
# COMPACT_ATOMS: atom_id res chain seq x y z
N MET A 1 41.85 43.89 25.19
CA MET A 1 41.92 42.66 24.36
C MET A 1 41.20 41.48 25.04
N GLN A 2 41.53 41.10 26.27
CA GLN A 2 40.90 39.93 26.97
C GLN A 2 39.35 39.97 27.04
N ILE A 3 38.73 41.12 27.31
CA ILE A 3 37.26 41.23 27.44
C ILE A 3 36.54 40.86 26.13
N ALA A 4 37.06 41.29 24.98
CA ALA A 4 36.48 40.97 23.67
C ALA A 4 36.57 39.46 23.35
N LEU A 5 37.67 38.81 23.76
CA LEU A 5 37.83 37.36 23.64
C LEU A 5 36.81 36.61 24.50
N LEU A 6 36.56 37.07 25.73
CA LEU A 6 35.61 36.46 26.65
C LEU A 6 34.16 36.56 26.12
N VAL A 7 33.77 37.73 25.60
CA VAL A 7 32.47 37.92 24.93
C VAL A 7 32.34 37.02 23.70
N PHE A 8 33.38 36.91 22.87
CA PHE A 8 33.37 36.04 21.70
C PHE A 8 33.16 34.56 22.09
N ILE A 9 33.84 34.06 23.13
CA ILE A 9 33.68 32.68 23.62
C ILE A 9 32.24 32.43 24.11
N VAL A 10 31.64 33.37 24.85
CA VAL A 10 30.25 33.23 25.33
C VAL A 10 29.25 33.20 24.18
N VAL A 11 29.38 34.10 23.20
CA VAL A 11 28.52 34.13 22.01
C VAL A 11 28.70 32.84 21.18
N PHE A 12 29.93 32.35 21.02
CA PHE A 12 30.22 31.12 20.29
C PHE A 12 29.64 29.88 20.99
N ALA A 13 29.72 29.79 22.32
CA ALA A 13 29.11 28.72 23.09
C ALA A 13 27.58 28.73 23.00
N LEU A 14 26.95 29.91 23.05
CA LEU A 14 25.50 30.06 22.85
C LEU A 14 25.08 29.67 21.43
N ALA A 15 25.85 30.06 20.41
CA ALA A 15 25.60 29.66 19.03
C ALA A 15 25.68 28.14 18.85
N ILE A 16 26.72 27.49 19.39
CA ILE A 16 26.84 26.01 19.36
C ILE A 16 25.64 25.36 20.06
N GLY A 17 25.25 25.83 21.24
CA GLY A 17 24.09 25.30 21.96
C GLY A 17 22.78 25.44 21.16
N PHE A 18 22.59 26.57 20.49
CA PHE A 18 21.43 26.83 19.63
C PHE A 18 21.43 25.90 18.39
N PHE A 19 22.54 25.79 17.68
CA PHE A 19 22.66 24.89 16.53
C PHE A 19 22.54 23.41 16.93
N LEU A 20 23.06 23.00 18.09
CA LEU A 20 22.90 21.64 18.59
C LEU A 20 21.45 21.35 18.99
N GLY A 21 20.75 22.32 19.59
CA GLY A 21 19.32 22.23 19.88
C GLY A 21 18.46 22.12 18.62
N LEU A 22 18.72 22.93 17.59
CA LEU A 22 18.07 22.83 16.29
C LEU A 22 18.40 21.51 15.57
N PHE A 23 19.64 21.02 15.67
CA PHE A 23 20.04 19.74 15.08
C PHE A 23 19.31 18.56 15.75
N LEU A 24 19.20 18.56 17.09
CA LEU A 24 18.42 17.56 17.83
C LEU A 24 16.92 17.64 17.54
N LEU A 25 16.38 18.84 17.28
CA LEU A 25 14.99 19.04 16.87
C LEU A 25 14.73 18.63 15.41
N SER A 26 15.73 18.79 14.54
CA SER A 26 15.72 18.34 13.14
C SER A 26 15.84 16.83 13.00
N MET A 27 16.47 16.15 13.97
CA MET A 27 16.48 14.70 14.04
C MET A 27 15.15 14.19 14.60
N ASN A 28 14.24 13.78 13.70
CA ASN A 28 12.97 13.11 14.03
C ASN A 28 13.22 11.72 14.67
N SER A 29 13.70 11.71 15.91
CA SER A 29 14.11 10.50 16.62
C SER A 29 12.92 9.92 17.42
N PRO A 30 12.52 8.65 17.20
CA PRO A 30 11.41 8.01 17.92
C PRO A 30 11.60 7.92 19.45
N LEU A 31 12.81 8.20 19.93
CA LEU A 31 13.21 8.08 21.34
C LEU A 31 12.75 9.29 22.18
N LEU A 32 12.73 10.51 21.61
CA LEU A 32 12.24 11.71 22.30
C LEU A 32 10.72 11.65 22.53
N ASN A 33 9.95 11.28 21.51
CA ASN A 33 8.49 11.14 21.61
C ASN A 33 8.07 10.15 22.71
N LYS A 34 8.90 9.13 22.97
CA LYS A 34 8.68 8.11 24.01
C LYS A 34 9.01 8.58 25.44
N LEU A 35 9.72 9.71 25.59
CA LEU A 35 10.06 10.31 26.89
C LEU A 35 9.10 11.45 27.29
N PHE A 36 8.34 12.01 26.33
CA PHE A 36 7.40 13.11 26.56
C PHE A 36 5.92 12.72 26.46
N GLN A 37 5.59 11.48 26.07
CA GLN A 37 4.23 10.94 26.24
C GLN A 37 3.94 10.67 27.72
N LYS A 38 3.54 11.73 28.42
CA LYS A 38 2.90 11.69 29.72
C LYS A 38 1.48 11.15 29.56
N ASP A 39 1.08 10.22 30.41
CA ASP A 39 -0.26 9.63 30.38
C ASP A 39 -1.37 10.68 30.57
N GLU A 40 -2.19 10.90 29.54
CA GLU A 40 -3.52 11.50 29.68
C GLU A 40 -4.59 10.53 29.19
N THR A 41 -4.99 9.65 30.10
CA THR A 41 -6.29 8.98 30.05
C THR A 41 -7.42 9.99 30.22
N THR A 42 -8.38 10.03 29.30
CA THR A 42 -9.75 10.51 29.56
C THR A 42 -10.73 9.68 28.71
N PRO A 43 -11.83 9.16 29.29
CA PRO A 43 -12.68 8.17 28.62
C PRO A 43 -13.79 8.80 27.75
N GLU A 44 -14.30 7.93 26.88
CA GLU A 44 -15.43 8.05 25.94
C GLU A 44 -16.49 9.14 26.18
N GLU A 45 -16.86 9.84 25.11
CA GLU A 45 -18.25 10.20 24.86
C GLU A 45 -18.67 9.69 23.47
N ASN A 46 -19.85 9.07 23.40
CA ASN A 46 -20.25 8.18 22.33
C ASN A 46 -21.49 8.74 21.60
N LEU A 47 -21.30 9.27 20.40
CA LEU A 47 -22.38 9.82 19.56
C LEU A 47 -22.32 9.21 18.15
N SER A 48 -23.06 8.11 17.99
CA SER A 48 -23.25 7.42 16.72
C SER A 48 -24.05 8.26 15.72
N VAL A 49 -23.42 8.72 14.65
CA VAL A 49 -24.11 9.26 13.47
C VAL A 49 -24.33 8.12 12.45
N PRO A 50 -25.57 7.81 12.05
CA PRO A 50 -25.83 6.77 11.06
C PRO A 50 -25.53 7.30 9.64
N GLY A 51 -24.68 6.60 8.89
CA GLY A 51 -24.43 6.88 7.47
C GLY A 51 -22.95 7.00 7.05
N VAL A 52 -22.01 6.98 7.99
CA VAL A 52 -20.58 6.94 7.66
C VAL A 52 -20.16 5.50 7.36
N ALA A 53 -19.64 5.24 6.16
CA ALA A 53 -19.02 3.96 5.83
C ALA A 53 -17.99 3.60 6.91
N ALA A 54 -18.10 2.40 7.49
CA ALA A 54 -17.38 2.04 8.71
C ALA A 54 -15.86 2.15 8.51
N GLN A 55 -15.28 3.27 8.95
CA GLN A 55 -13.84 3.50 8.87
C GLN A 55 -13.16 2.38 9.64
N ILE A 56 -12.32 1.60 8.95
CA ILE A 56 -11.66 0.43 9.50
C ILE A 56 -10.71 0.91 10.60
N LYS A 57 -11.17 0.81 11.86
CA LYS A 57 -10.40 1.25 13.02
C LYS A 57 -9.12 0.44 13.10
N LYS A 58 -7.99 1.12 13.35
CA LYS A 58 -6.71 0.46 13.59
C LYS A 58 -6.89 -0.59 14.70
N PRO A 59 -6.35 -1.82 14.53
CA PRO A 59 -6.41 -2.84 15.56
C PRO A 59 -5.88 -2.34 16.91
N SER A 60 -6.49 -2.80 18.01
CA SER A 60 -6.12 -2.34 19.35
C SER A 60 -4.66 -2.74 19.70
N PRO A 61 -4.01 -2.08 20.69
CA PRO A 61 -2.65 -2.45 21.10
C PRO A 61 -2.50 -3.90 21.58
N ASN A 62 -3.60 -4.54 21.98
CA ASN A 62 -3.65 -5.95 22.42
C ASN A 62 -4.03 -6.92 21.28
N SER A 63 -4.19 -6.43 20.05
CA SER A 63 -4.48 -7.28 18.89
C SER A 63 -3.24 -8.07 18.46
N ARG A 64 -3.46 -9.26 17.91
CA ARG A 64 -2.42 -10.13 17.36
C ARG A 64 -2.69 -10.34 15.87
N LEU A 65 -1.64 -10.23 15.06
CA LEU A 65 -1.68 -10.63 13.66
C LEU A 65 -1.86 -12.15 13.57
N VAL A 66 -2.96 -12.60 12.97
CA VAL A 66 -3.33 -14.02 12.91
C VAL A 66 -2.78 -14.70 11.66
N MET A 67 -2.70 -13.97 10.55
CA MET A 67 -2.29 -14.46 9.23
C MET A 67 -1.73 -13.32 8.38
N GLN A 68 -0.67 -13.58 7.62
CA GLN A 68 -0.21 -12.75 6.51
C GLN A 68 -0.47 -13.47 5.18
N VAL A 69 -0.63 -12.72 4.09
CA VAL A 69 -0.84 -13.28 2.76
C VAL A 69 0.21 -12.70 1.81
N TRP A 70 1.01 -13.59 1.22
CA TRP A 70 2.02 -13.28 0.23
C TRP A 70 1.48 -13.68 -1.14
N LYS A 71 1.45 -12.75 -2.10
CA LYS A 71 1.02 -13.02 -3.47
C LYS A 71 2.18 -12.73 -4.42
N GLU A 72 2.70 -13.77 -5.06
CA GLU A 72 3.63 -13.64 -6.17
C GLU A 72 2.87 -13.66 -7.50
N GLU A 73 3.39 -12.96 -8.51
CA GLU A 73 2.79 -12.93 -9.84
C GLU A 73 2.83 -14.32 -10.49
N GLY A 74 1.70 -14.75 -11.08
CA GLY A 74 1.56 -16.08 -11.70
C GLY A 74 1.52 -17.27 -10.73
N LYS A 75 1.52 -17.05 -9.40
CA LYS A 75 1.47 -18.12 -8.38
C LYS A 75 0.25 -18.00 -7.47
N PRO A 76 -0.23 -19.11 -6.87
CA PRO A 76 -1.23 -19.05 -5.81
C PRO A 76 -0.68 -18.28 -4.60
N PRO A 77 -1.53 -17.56 -3.84
CA PRO A 77 -1.10 -16.87 -2.63
C PRO A 77 -0.67 -17.86 -1.55
N VAL A 78 0.44 -17.54 -0.88
CA VAL A 78 1.00 -18.28 0.25
C VAL A 78 0.60 -17.58 1.54
N TYR A 79 0.11 -18.34 2.51
CA TYR A 79 -0.38 -17.83 3.78
C TYR A 79 0.66 -18.09 4.87
N ASP A 80 1.06 -17.06 5.60
CA ASP A 80 1.98 -17.18 6.73
C ASP A 80 1.19 -17.13 8.05
N LEU A 81 1.31 -18.22 8.81
CA LEU A 81 0.74 -18.42 10.14
C LEU A 81 1.86 -18.42 11.19
N ASN A 82 2.20 -17.25 11.72
CA ASN A 82 3.20 -17.06 12.78
C ASN A 82 4.62 -17.58 12.43
N GLY A 83 5.04 -17.44 11.16
CA GLY A 83 6.31 -17.94 10.64
C GLY A 83 6.22 -19.28 9.92
N SER A 84 5.02 -19.85 9.76
CA SER A 84 4.78 -21.09 9.03
C SER A 84 4.03 -20.81 7.74
N TYR A 85 4.69 -21.01 6.60
CA TYR A 85 4.10 -20.84 5.27
C TYR A 85 3.25 -22.05 4.89
N VAL A 86 2.00 -21.83 4.50
CA VAL A 86 1.03 -22.85 4.08
C VAL A 86 0.20 -22.38 2.87
N GLU A 87 -0.27 -23.32 2.07
CA GLU A 87 -1.18 -23.08 0.95
C GLU A 87 -2.65 -23.00 1.41
N LYS A 88 -3.56 -22.46 0.57
CA LYS A 88 -4.98 -22.25 0.93
C LYS A 88 -5.64 -23.51 1.49
N GLU A 89 -5.38 -24.66 0.88
CA GLU A 89 -5.93 -25.97 1.27
C GLU A 89 -5.40 -26.50 2.61
N ASN A 90 -4.22 -26.02 3.04
CA ASN A 90 -3.56 -26.40 4.29
C ASN A 90 -3.85 -25.41 5.44
N LEU A 91 -4.72 -24.42 5.22
CA LEU A 91 -5.16 -23.49 6.25
C LEU A 91 -6.07 -24.17 7.30
N PRO A 92 -5.94 -23.82 8.60
CA PRO A 92 -6.92 -24.19 9.61
C PRO A 92 -8.33 -23.76 9.22
N ARG A 93 -9.32 -24.61 9.47
CA ARG A 93 -10.74 -24.36 9.09
C ARG A 93 -11.28 -23.06 9.67
N ASP A 94 -10.84 -22.67 10.87
CA ASP A 94 -11.26 -21.43 11.53
C ASP A 94 -10.77 -20.19 10.77
N ILE A 95 -9.60 -20.27 10.11
CA ILE A 95 -9.05 -19.20 9.26
C ILE A 95 -9.71 -19.23 7.88
N LEU A 96 -9.95 -20.41 7.31
CA LEU A 96 -10.74 -20.55 6.08
C LEU A 96 -12.12 -19.91 6.22
N ASN A 97 -12.80 -20.09 7.36
CA ASN A 97 -14.09 -19.44 7.61
C ASN A 97 -13.99 -17.91 7.57
N ILE A 98 -12.93 -17.30 8.11
CA ILE A 98 -12.73 -15.83 8.08
C ILE A 98 -12.59 -15.33 6.63
N ILE A 99 -11.93 -16.09 5.76
CA ILE A 99 -11.75 -15.75 4.34
C ILE A 99 -13.06 -16.02 3.55
N THR A 100 -13.68 -17.17 3.75
CA THR A 100 -14.82 -17.67 2.97
C THR A 100 -16.17 -17.08 3.40
N VAL A 101 -16.28 -16.43 4.56
CA VAL A 101 -17.54 -15.73 4.97
C VAL A 101 -17.91 -14.59 4.01
N GLN A 102 -16.94 -13.96 3.34
CA GLN A 102 -17.22 -12.99 2.26
C GLN A 102 -17.68 -13.65 0.95
N GLU A 103 -17.35 -14.92 0.73
CA GLU A 103 -17.60 -15.65 -0.52
C GLU A 103 -19.03 -16.24 -0.57
N LYS A 104 -19.67 -16.48 0.59
CA LYS A 104 -21.00 -17.14 0.68
C LYS A 104 -22.21 -16.21 0.81
N ALA A 105 -22.02 -14.89 0.79
CA ALA A 105 -23.12 -13.93 0.93
C ALA A 105 -24.00 -13.74 -0.33
N HIS A 106 -23.74 -14.48 -1.41
CA HIS A 106 -24.52 -14.46 -2.66
C HIS A 106 -25.02 -15.83 -3.13
N THR A 107 -25.37 -16.73 -2.20
CA THR A 107 -26.28 -17.85 -2.49
C THR A 107 -27.67 -17.59 -1.91
N LYS A 108 -28.52 -16.95 -2.71
CA LYS A 108 -29.97 -16.83 -2.44
C LYS A 108 -30.58 -18.25 -2.40
N PRO A 109 -31.43 -18.58 -1.42
CA PRO A 109 -32.11 -19.87 -1.40
C PRO A 109 -33.31 -19.87 -2.36
N GLU A 110 -33.49 -20.95 -3.12
CA GLU A 110 -34.83 -21.41 -3.51
C GLU A 110 -34.84 -22.94 -3.64
N PRO A 111 -35.84 -23.67 -3.08
CA PRO A 111 -35.74 -25.13 -2.95
C PRO A 111 -36.31 -25.89 -4.15
N LEU A 112 -35.62 -26.97 -4.49
CA LEU A 112 -36.09 -28.22 -5.10
C LEU A 112 -37.60 -28.32 -5.43
N THR A 113 -37.93 -28.55 -6.71
CA THR A 113 -38.89 -29.60 -7.05
C THR A 113 -38.44 -30.33 -8.31
N ILE A 114 -38.43 -31.64 -8.18
CA ILE A 114 -37.86 -32.62 -9.11
C ILE A 114 -38.96 -33.14 -10.03
N VAL A 115 -38.64 -33.43 -11.30
CA VAL A 115 -39.30 -34.49 -12.09
C VAL A 115 -38.21 -35.40 -12.67
N GLN A 116 -38.33 -36.71 -12.43
CA GLN A 116 -37.38 -37.77 -12.87
C GLN A 116 -38.04 -38.68 -13.93
N PRO A 117 -37.36 -39.73 -14.47
CA PRO A 117 -36.18 -39.66 -15.32
C PRO A 117 -36.60 -40.08 -16.77
N PRO A 118 -36.34 -41.27 -17.38
CA PRO A 118 -35.49 -42.42 -17.04
C PRO A 118 -34.02 -42.24 -17.46
N ILE A 119 -33.30 -43.35 -17.64
CA ILE A 119 -31.90 -43.53 -18.04
C ILE A 119 -31.92 -44.47 -19.26
N GLU A 120 -31.18 -44.19 -20.33
CA GLU A 120 -30.21 -45.15 -20.91
C GLU A 120 -29.35 -44.58 -22.04
N ASN A 121 -28.11 -45.08 -22.06
CA ASN A 121 -27.04 -44.99 -23.06
C ASN A 121 -26.13 -43.76 -23.21
N ASP A 122 -24.90 -44.17 -23.54
CA ASP A 122 -23.70 -43.50 -24.02
C ASP A 122 -22.90 -42.59 -23.06
N LEU A 123 -21.71 -43.11 -22.75
CA LEU A 123 -20.73 -42.57 -21.82
C LEU A 123 -19.85 -41.50 -22.49
N ILE A 124 -19.91 -40.29 -21.94
CA ILE A 124 -18.80 -39.34 -21.76
C ILE A 124 -18.37 -38.49 -22.99
N PRO A 125 -18.69 -37.18 -22.99
CA PRO A 125 -18.01 -36.12 -23.75
C PRO A 125 -16.97 -35.41 -22.80
N PRO A 126 -16.30 -34.25 -23.08
CA PRO A 126 -16.88 -32.98 -23.56
C PRO A 126 -16.14 -32.29 -24.71
N GLU A 127 -16.88 -31.43 -25.41
CA GLU A 127 -16.40 -30.48 -26.41
C GLU A 127 -16.15 -29.09 -25.77
N ILE A 128 -15.44 -28.20 -26.47
CA ILE A 128 -14.96 -26.92 -25.95
C ILE A 128 -15.93 -25.81 -26.36
N ASP A 129 -16.39 -25.00 -25.41
CA ASP A 129 -16.96 -23.67 -25.67
C ASP A 129 -16.18 -22.61 -24.88
N VAL A 130 -15.89 -21.49 -25.55
CA VAL A 130 -15.08 -20.38 -25.02
C VAL A 130 -15.99 -19.16 -24.86
N GLU A 131 -16.33 -18.80 -23.62
CA GLU A 131 -17.17 -17.64 -23.32
C GLU A 131 -16.34 -16.35 -23.16
N GLU A 132 -16.51 -15.50 -24.17
CA GLU A 132 -16.64 -14.02 -24.18
C GLU A 132 -15.62 -13.09 -23.46
N GLU A 133 -15.24 -12.03 -24.18
CA GLU A 133 -14.32 -10.98 -23.73
C GLU A 133 -14.94 -10.09 -22.62
N GLY A 134 -14.21 -9.90 -21.52
CA GLY A 134 -14.58 -8.96 -20.46
C GLY A 134 -14.12 -7.53 -20.76
N GLU A 135 -15.06 -6.59 -20.85
CA GLU A 135 -14.79 -5.16 -20.95
C GLU A 135 -14.02 -4.61 -19.71
N PRO A 136 -13.20 -3.56 -19.86
CA PRO A 136 -12.22 -3.16 -18.85
C PRO A 136 -12.85 -2.53 -17.60
N GLU A 137 -12.48 -3.04 -16.42
CA GLU A 137 -12.76 -2.42 -15.13
C GLU A 137 -12.23 -0.97 -15.07
N VAL A 138 -13.14 0.01 -14.99
CA VAL A 138 -12.79 1.42 -14.76
C VAL A 138 -12.31 1.59 -13.32
N LYS A 139 -11.01 1.38 -13.10
CA LYS A 139 -10.35 1.64 -11.82
C LYS A 139 -10.39 3.14 -11.53
N MET A 140 -10.87 3.50 -10.35
CA MET A 140 -10.64 4.84 -9.78
C MET A 140 -9.16 4.93 -9.40
N LEU A 141 -8.36 5.49 -10.29
CA LEU A 141 -6.92 5.69 -10.15
C LEU A 141 -6.63 6.63 -8.96
N SER A 142 -5.59 6.33 -8.18
CA SER A 142 -4.99 7.35 -7.31
C SER A 142 -4.27 8.41 -8.16
N VAL A 143 -4.01 9.59 -7.60
CA VAL A 143 -3.16 10.62 -8.22
C VAL A 143 -1.81 10.03 -8.66
N ILE A 144 -1.24 9.12 -7.85
CA ILE A 144 0.01 8.44 -8.19
C ILE A 144 -0.14 7.47 -9.35
N ASP A 145 -1.30 6.80 -9.48
CA ASP A 145 -1.58 5.91 -10.60
C ASP A 145 -1.80 6.71 -11.89
N GLU A 146 -2.48 7.86 -11.83
CA GLU A 146 -2.66 8.79 -12.97
C GLU A 146 -1.31 9.35 -13.48
N VAL A 147 -0.45 9.80 -12.56
CA VAL A 147 0.93 10.24 -12.91
C VAL A 147 1.74 9.06 -13.47
N ASN A 148 1.58 7.86 -12.91
CA ASN A 148 2.23 6.66 -13.44
C ASN A 148 1.73 6.31 -14.84
N GLU A 149 0.45 6.46 -15.16
CA GLU A 149 -0.05 6.26 -16.53
C GLU A 149 0.61 7.21 -17.53
N ILE A 150 0.71 8.50 -17.17
CA ILE A 150 1.38 9.51 -18.00
C ILE A 150 2.85 9.14 -18.18
N LEU A 151 3.51 8.69 -17.12
CA LEU A 151 4.88 8.18 -17.19
C LEU A 151 5.00 6.96 -18.12
N GLN A 152 4.12 5.96 -18.01
CA GLN A 152 4.16 4.79 -18.90
C GLN A 152 3.94 5.19 -20.37
N LYS A 153 3.04 6.16 -20.64
CA LYS A 153 2.82 6.73 -21.99
C LYS A 153 4.07 7.43 -22.53
N LYS A 154 4.82 8.18 -21.69
CA LYS A 154 6.09 8.82 -22.07
C LYS A 154 7.24 7.83 -22.22
N LEU A 155 7.29 6.78 -21.39
CA LEU A 155 8.29 5.71 -21.46
C LEU A 155 8.13 4.90 -22.75
N HIS A 156 6.90 4.72 -23.23
CA HIS A 156 6.59 3.99 -24.46
C HIS A 156 7.18 4.70 -25.71
N GLY A 157 8.24 4.11 -26.26
CA GLY A 157 9.01 4.68 -27.39
C GLY A 157 10.22 5.52 -26.98
N SER A 158 10.48 5.68 -25.68
CA SER A 158 11.71 6.30 -25.16
C SER A 158 12.88 5.30 -25.10
N PRO A 159 14.15 5.77 -25.03
CA PRO A 159 15.30 4.91 -24.71
C PRO A 159 15.25 4.24 -23.33
N LEU A 160 14.33 4.67 -22.47
CA LEU A 160 14.10 4.15 -21.12
C LEU A 160 13.02 3.04 -21.10
N ALA A 161 12.38 2.75 -22.24
CA ALA A 161 11.43 1.65 -22.38
C ALA A 161 12.05 0.33 -21.91
N GLY A 162 11.30 -0.44 -21.11
CA GLY A 162 11.79 -1.72 -20.57
C GLY A 162 12.76 -1.62 -19.38
N LYS A 163 13.17 -0.43 -18.93
CA LYS A 163 13.94 -0.26 -17.67
C LYS A 163 13.11 -0.54 -16.40
N GLY A 164 11.83 -0.94 -16.51
CA GLY A 164 10.97 -1.25 -15.36
C GLY A 164 10.65 -0.03 -14.48
N ILE A 165 10.57 1.17 -15.07
CA ILE A 165 10.35 2.41 -14.34
C ILE A 165 8.86 2.60 -14.08
N HIS A 166 8.46 2.76 -12.82
CA HIS A 166 7.07 2.99 -12.44
C HIS A 166 6.95 3.66 -11.06
N LEU A 167 5.85 4.39 -10.85
CA LEU A 167 5.48 4.93 -9.53
C LEU A 167 4.42 4.02 -8.89
N MET A 168 4.50 3.86 -7.58
CA MET A 168 3.46 3.23 -6.78
C MET A 168 3.24 3.98 -5.48
N GLU A 169 2.00 4.00 -5.01
CA GLU A 169 1.63 4.44 -3.67
C GLU A 169 1.62 3.24 -2.71
N ASN A 170 2.23 3.37 -1.53
CA ASN A 170 2.20 2.31 -0.53
C ASN A 170 1.01 2.46 0.44
N HIS A 171 0.80 1.45 1.30
CA HIS A 171 -0.29 1.44 2.30
C HIS A 171 -0.27 2.62 3.30
N ASN A 172 0.86 3.33 3.44
CA ASN A 172 1.03 4.50 4.29
C ASN A 172 0.77 5.84 3.56
N LYS A 173 0.36 5.81 2.28
CA LYS A 173 0.29 6.98 1.39
C LYS A 173 1.65 7.58 1.01
N GLU A 174 2.74 6.82 1.15
CA GLU A 174 4.08 7.24 0.72
C GLU A 174 4.29 6.83 -0.74
N ILE A 175 4.93 7.71 -1.52
CA ILE A 175 5.28 7.46 -2.93
C ILE A 175 6.53 6.59 -2.97
N ARG A 176 6.58 5.65 -3.92
CA ARG A 176 7.77 4.85 -4.22
C ARG A 176 8.06 4.86 -5.71
N PHE A 177 9.29 5.23 -6.04
CA PHE A 177 9.80 5.23 -7.41
C PHE A 177 10.58 3.94 -7.64
N TRP A 178 10.17 3.13 -8.60
CA TRP A 178 10.88 1.93 -9.00
C TRP A 178 11.69 2.19 -10.27
N VAL A 179 12.92 1.67 -10.31
CA VAL A 179 13.80 1.67 -11.49
C VAL A 179 14.47 0.30 -11.58
N GLY A 180 13.89 -0.57 -12.40
CA GLY A 180 14.30 -1.97 -12.53
C GLY A 180 14.01 -2.73 -11.25
N LEU A 181 15.06 -3.16 -10.55
CA LEU A 181 14.97 -3.87 -9.26
C LEU A 181 15.15 -2.96 -8.04
N ASN A 182 15.48 -1.68 -8.25
CA ASN A 182 15.73 -0.73 -7.17
C ASN A 182 14.48 0.12 -6.88
N SER A 183 14.26 0.46 -5.62
CA SER A 183 13.21 1.38 -5.19
C SER A 183 13.78 2.57 -4.40
N TYR A 184 13.28 3.76 -4.68
CA TYR A 184 13.66 5.02 -4.06
C TYR A 184 12.42 5.66 -3.41
N ASN A 185 12.63 6.44 -2.34
CA ASN A 185 11.53 7.15 -1.66
C ASN A 185 11.37 8.58 -2.19
N ASP A 186 12.43 9.13 -2.79
CA ASP A 186 12.44 10.43 -3.45
C ASP A 186 12.89 10.29 -4.92
N ALA A 187 12.45 11.21 -5.79
CA ALA A 187 12.94 11.30 -7.16
C ALA A 187 14.41 11.75 -7.19
N GLU A 188 14.86 12.61 -6.26
CA GLU A 188 16.24 13.09 -6.19
C GLU A 188 17.25 11.94 -5.97
N GLU A 189 16.87 10.91 -5.20
CA GLU A 189 17.68 9.71 -4.91
C GLU A 189 18.00 8.87 -6.16
N ILE A 190 17.23 9.02 -7.25
CA ILE A 190 17.40 8.24 -8.48
C ILE A 190 18.70 8.69 -9.20
N PRO A 191 19.69 7.80 -9.42
CA PRO A 191 20.99 8.21 -9.98
C PRO A 191 20.94 8.57 -11.47
N ASP A 192 19.98 8.02 -12.21
CA ASP A 192 19.80 8.24 -13.65
C ASP A 192 19.04 9.56 -13.90
N ALA A 193 19.74 10.55 -14.49
CA ALA A 193 19.18 11.88 -14.72
C ALA A 193 18.09 11.90 -15.79
N GLU A 194 18.12 10.99 -16.77
CA GLU A 194 17.04 10.87 -17.78
C GLU A 194 15.75 10.34 -17.13
N VAL A 195 15.90 9.43 -16.15
CA VAL A 195 14.77 8.88 -15.38
C VAL A 195 14.12 9.95 -14.50
N ARG A 196 14.90 10.81 -13.85
CA ARG A 196 14.35 11.95 -13.10
C ARG A 196 13.57 12.90 -14.03
N GLN A 197 14.18 13.32 -15.14
CA GLN A 197 13.53 14.23 -16.08
C GLN A 197 12.21 13.70 -16.65
N ILE A 198 12.09 12.40 -16.94
CA ILE A 198 10.84 11.85 -17.47
C ILE A 198 9.76 11.72 -16.37
N ILE A 199 10.14 11.49 -15.11
CA ILE A 199 9.23 11.53 -13.96
C ILE A 199 8.72 12.96 -13.75
N ASP A 200 9.61 13.95 -13.68
CA ASP A 200 9.24 15.38 -13.52
C ASP A 200 8.33 15.86 -14.67
N ALA A 201 8.63 15.45 -15.91
CA ALA A 201 7.81 15.75 -17.06
C ALA A 201 6.44 15.06 -17.04
N SER A 202 6.28 13.95 -16.30
CA SER A 202 5.00 13.26 -16.09
C SER A 202 4.15 13.96 -15.05
N VAL A 203 4.77 14.38 -13.92
CA VAL A 203 4.11 15.18 -12.89
C VAL A 203 3.62 16.50 -13.48
N ARG A 204 4.45 17.20 -14.24
CA ARG A 204 4.05 18.47 -14.86
C ARG A 204 2.94 18.33 -15.89
N GLU A 205 2.94 17.29 -16.73
CA GLU A 205 1.81 17.04 -17.66
C GLU A 205 0.52 16.69 -16.90
N TRP A 206 0.63 16.00 -15.76
CA TRP A 206 -0.50 15.75 -14.88
C TRP A 206 -1.04 17.06 -14.27
N GLU A 207 -0.19 17.95 -13.77
CA GLU A 207 -0.58 19.27 -13.26
C GLU A 207 -1.24 20.12 -14.36
N GLU A 208 -0.64 20.19 -15.54
CA GLU A 208 -1.18 20.88 -16.72
C GLU A 208 -2.55 20.32 -17.17
N SER A 209 -2.88 19.07 -16.83
CA SER A 209 -4.20 18.45 -17.11
C SER A 209 -5.29 18.79 -16.08
N ARG A 210 -4.95 19.51 -15.01
CA ARG A 210 -5.84 19.85 -13.88
C ARG A 210 -6.18 21.34 -13.78
N GLU A 211 -5.56 22.20 -14.59
CA GLU A 211 -5.88 23.65 -14.73
C GLU A 211 -6.96 23.94 -15.79
#